data_AF-C6PVL0-F1
#
_entry.id   AF-C6PVL0-F1
#
_cell.length_a   1.000
_cell.length_b   1.000
_cell.length_c   1.000
_cell.angle_alpha   90.00
_cell.angle_beta   90.00
_cell.angle_gamma   90.00
#
_symmetry.space_group_name_H-M   'P 1'
#
loop_
_entity.id
_entity.type
_entity.pdbx_description
1 polymer ?
#
loop_
_entity_poly.entity_id
_entity_poly.type
_entity_poly.pdbx_seq_one_letter_code
_entity_poly.pdbx_strand_id
1 'polypeptide(L)'
;MYSNEVFSTGVLAKNTTKYAVANIANIGTRETYEITVEVWDWSSYSNPVKLPVLIGENEKVIFPYKLKPNHLTVMYTNITSASIKFYEIRVIYPRSKDIVIKCY
;
A
#
# COMPACT_ATOMS: atom_id res chain seq x y z
N MET A 1 19.15 14.00 -1.14
CA MET A 1 18.49 12.72 -0.80
C MET A 1 17.19 13.08 -0.11
N TYR A 2 16.04 12.76 -0.70
CA TYR A 2 14.76 12.95 0.00
C TYR A 2 14.68 11.90 1.12
N SER A 3 14.29 12.31 2.32
CA SER A 3 13.97 11.36 3.38
C SER A 3 12.68 10.62 3.03
N ASN A 4 12.62 9.33 3.30
CA ASN A 4 11.37 8.59 3.16
C ASN A 4 10.41 8.93 4.30
N GLU A 5 9.12 9.00 3.98
CA GLU A 5 8.01 9.09 4.92
C GLU A 5 7.21 7.78 4.91
N VAL A 6 6.49 7.55 6.01
CA VAL A 6 5.55 6.44 6.13
C VAL A 6 4.15 7.02 6.31
N PHE A 7 3.30 6.81 5.32
CA PHE A 7 1.86 6.97 5.48
C PHE A 7 1.30 5.65 6.02
N SER A 8 0.51 5.71 7.09
CA SER A 8 -0.21 4.54 7.63
C SER A 8 -1.70 4.87 7.76
N THR A 9 -2.54 3.90 7.46
CA THR A 9 -3.99 3.97 7.75
C THR A 9 -4.30 3.82 9.24
N GLY A 10 -3.31 3.43 10.05
CA GLY A 10 -3.57 2.77 11.33
C GLY A 10 -4.22 1.40 11.13
N VAL A 11 -4.53 0.73 12.25
CA VAL A 11 -5.22 -0.57 12.23
C VAL A 11 -6.70 -0.36 11.98
N LEU A 12 -7.18 -0.87 10.85
CA LEU A 12 -8.57 -0.82 10.41
C LEU A 12 -9.28 -2.13 10.73
N ALA A 13 -10.54 -2.06 11.18
CA ALA A 13 -11.41 -3.21 11.24
C ALA A 13 -11.92 -3.56 9.83
N LYS A 14 -11.80 -4.83 9.44
CA LYS A 14 -12.38 -5.33 8.20
C LYS A 14 -13.90 -5.33 8.29
N ASN A 15 -14.54 -4.64 7.36
CA ASN A 15 -15.99 -4.69 7.18
C ASN A 15 -16.36 -5.67 6.05
N THR A 16 -17.27 -5.28 5.15
CA THR A 16 -17.66 -6.05 3.96
C THR A 16 -16.64 -5.99 2.82
N THR A 17 -15.53 -5.26 2.99
CA THR A 17 -14.49 -5.16 1.96
C THR A 17 -13.74 -6.49 1.80
N LYS A 18 -13.43 -6.81 0.54
CA LYS A 18 -12.66 -8.01 0.15
C LYS A 18 -11.17 -7.72 0.01
N TYR A 19 -10.81 -6.45 -0.16
CA TYR A 19 -9.46 -6.02 -0.48
C TYR A 19 -9.06 -4.83 0.37
N ALA A 20 -7.81 -4.83 0.83
CA ALA A 20 -7.12 -3.64 1.28
C ALA A 20 -6.46 -3.01 0.05
N VAL A 21 -6.76 -1.76 -0.27
CA VAL A 21 -6.34 -1.12 -1.52
C VAL A 21 -5.52 0.13 -1.24
N ALA A 22 -4.43 0.31 -1.99
CA ALA A 22 -3.60 1.50 -2.04
C ALA A 22 -3.54 2.04 -3.47
N ASN A 23 -4.17 3.19 -3.68
CA ASN A 23 -4.03 3.99 -4.90
C ASN A 23 -2.92 5.00 -4.68
N ILE A 24 -1.87 4.93 -5.50
CA ILE A 24 -0.71 5.82 -5.38
C ILE A 24 -0.45 6.44 -6.74
N ALA A 25 -0.60 7.76 -6.82
CA ALA A 25 -0.39 8.52 -8.04
C ALA A 25 0.85 9.41 -7.91
N ASN A 26 1.67 9.41 -8.95
CA ASN A 26 2.70 10.41 -9.16
C ASN A 26 2.16 11.43 -10.15
N ILE A 27 1.80 12.61 -9.65
CA ILE A 27 1.27 13.73 -10.44
C ILE A 27 2.38 14.64 -10.99
N GLY A 28 3.65 14.33 -10.68
CA GLY A 28 4.82 15.01 -11.23
C GLY A 28 5.09 14.58 -12.67
N THR A 29 5.86 15.40 -13.39
CA THR A 29 6.11 15.23 -14.83
C THR A 29 7.51 14.74 -15.18
N ARG A 30 8.42 14.64 -14.19
CA ARG A 30 9.85 14.34 -14.42
C ARG A 30 10.37 13.18 -13.60
N GLU A 31 10.12 13.20 -12.30
CA GLU A 31 10.73 12.26 -11.37
C GLU A 31 9.99 10.92 -11.31
N THR A 32 10.74 9.83 -11.34
CA THR A 32 10.23 8.51 -10.95
C THR A 32 10.50 8.30 -9.47
N TYR A 33 9.51 7.82 -8.73
CA TYR A 33 9.65 7.57 -7.30
C TYR A 33 9.65 6.08 -7.00
N GLU A 34 10.47 5.68 -6.03
CA GLU A 34 10.50 4.33 -5.49
C GLU A 34 9.58 4.27 -4.26
N ILE A 35 8.53 3.47 -4.33
CA ILE A 35 7.54 3.32 -3.26
C ILE A 35 7.50 1.87 -2.77
N THR A 36 7.18 1.69 -1.50
CA THR A 36 6.91 0.36 -0.93
C THR A 36 5.54 0.38 -0.26
N VAL A 37 4.72 -0.63 -0.56
CA VAL A 37 3.45 -0.84 0.12
C VAL A 37 3.54 -2.10 0.97
N GLU A 38 3.06 -2.01 2.19
CA GLU A 38 2.91 -3.14 3.08
C GLU A 38 1.48 -3.24 3.55
N VAL A 39 0.94 -4.45 3.57
CA VAL A 39 -0.34 -4.74 4.22
C VAL A 39 -0.07 -5.75 5.33
N TRP A 40 -0.55 -5.45 6.52
CA TRP A 40 -0.31 -6.26 7.73
C TRP A 40 -1.63 -6.76 8.28
N ASP A 41 -1.70 -8.06 8.59
CA ASP A 41 -2.78 -8.66 9.38
C ASP A 41 -2.47 -8.51 10.87
N TRP A 42 -3.34 -7.79 11.57
CA TRP A 42 -3.26 -7.52 13.01
C TRP A 42 -4.24 -8.36 13.82
N SER A 43 -4.90 -9.35 13.22
CA SER A 43 -6.01 -10.10 13.83
C SER A 43 -5.60 -11.01 14.98
N SER A 44 -4.30 -11.27 15.11
CA SER A 44 -3.70 -11.97 16.25
C SER A 44 -3.51 -11.08 17.48
N TYR A 45 -3.72 -9.76 17.37
CA TYR A 45 -3.44 -8.74 18.40
C TYR A 45 -1.98 -8.68 18.88
N SER A 46 -1.11 -9.55 18.36
CA SER A 46 0.30 -9.70 18.69
C SER A 46 1.02 -10.34 17.51
N ASN A 47 2.23 -9.90 17.17
CA ASN A 47 3.00 -10.42 16.04
C ASN A 47 2.27 -10.31 14.68
N PRO A 48 2.14 -9.10 14.11
CA PRO A 48 1.42 -8.91 12.86
C PRO A 48 2.08 -9.68 11.72
N VAL A 49 1.26 -10.21 10.81
CA VAL A 49 1.73 -10.99 9.66
C VAL A 49 1.66 -10.13 8.41
N LYS A 50 2.78 -10.00 7.69
CA LYS A 50 2.81 -9.28 6.42
C LYS A 50 2.10 -10.10 5.35
N LEU A 51 1.10 -9.49 4.71
CA LEU A 51 0.33 -10.08 3.63
C LEU A 51 0.95 -9.72 2.26
N PRO A 52 0.78 -10.58 1.25
CA PRO A 52 1.26 -10.29 -0.10
C PRO A 52 0.48 -9.12 -0.73
N VAL A 53 1.22 -8.19 -1.34
CA VAL A 53 0.64 -7.10 -2.12
C VAL A 53 0.67 -7.46 -3.59
N LEU A 54 -0.43 -7.22 -4.27
CA LEU A 54 -0.67 -7.55 -5.67
C LEU A 54 -0.88 -6.28 -6.50
N ILE A 55 -0.64 -6.38 -7.81
CA ILE A 55 -0.87 -5.32 -8.80
C ILE A 55 -1.44 -5.94 -10.08
N GLY A 56 -2.23 -5.17 -10.84
CA GLY A 56 -2.77 -5.61 -12.12
C GLY A 56 -3.56 -6.92 -11.99
N GLU A 57 -3.18 -7.92 -12.79
CA GLU A 57 -3.82 -9.24 -12.88
C GLU A 57 -3.38 -10.22 -11.76
N ASN A 58 -3.37 -9.75 -10.50
CA ASN A 58 -2.95 -10.49 -9.31
C ASN A 58 -1.46 -10.87 -9.27
N GLU A 59 -0.60 -10.10 -9.94
CA GLU A 59 0.84 -10.30 -9.86
C GLU A 59 1.37 -9.81 -8.51
N LYS A 60 2.28 -10.55 -7.88
CA LYS A 60 2.94 -10.09 -6.66
C LYS A 60 3.84 -8.90 -6.98
N VAL A 61 3.69 -7.82 -6.23
CA VAL A 61 4.53 -6.64 -6.39
C VAL A 61 5.94 -6.93 -5.91
N ILE A 62 6.92 -6.52 -6.71
CA ILE A 62 8.33 -6.48 -6.30
C ILE A 62 8.61 -5.07 -5.80
N PHE A 63 9.08 -4.95 -4.55
CA PHE A 63 9.41 -3.68 -3.92
C PHE A 63 10.92 -3.44 -3.85
N PRO A 64 11.38 -2.17 -3.94
CA PRO A 64 10.55 -0.99 -4.17
C PRO A 64 9.98 -0.93 -5.60
N TYR A 65 8.75 -0.45 -5.72
CA TYR A 65 8.07 -0.30 -7.00
C TYR A 65 8.38 1.08 -7.60
N LYS A 66 8.73 1.12 -8.89
CA LYS A 66 9.05 2.35 -9.61
C LYS A 66 7.80 3.01 -10.16
N LEU A 67 7.32 4.05 -9.48
CA LEU A 67 6.17 4.85 -9.90
C LEU A 67 6.61 5.99 -10.83
N LYS A 68 6.36 5.80 -12.13
CA LYS A 68 6.71 6.74 -13.19
C LYS A 68 5.94 8.08 -13.07
N PRO A 69 6.46 9.18 -13.65
CA PRO A 69 5.72 10.45 -13.77
C PRO A 69 4.37 10.27 -14.45
N ASN A 70 3.35 11.01 -14.02
CA ASN A 70 2.00 10.97 -14.57
C ASN A 70 1.37 9.55 -14.62
N HIS A 71 1.66 8.72 -13.62
CA HIS A 71 1.09 7.37 -13.52
C HIS A 71 0.38 7.17 -12.18
N LEU A 72 -0.72 6.43 -12.25
CA LEU A 72 -1.40 5.83 -11.11
C LEU A 72 -1.01 4.34 -11.04
N THR A 73 -0.65 3.88 -9.85
CA THR A 73 -0.59 2.45 -9.55
C THR A 73 -1.65 2.09 -8.51
N VAL A 74 -2.30 0.96 -8.71
CA VAL A 74 -3.31 0.41 -7.80
C VAL A 74 -2.77 -0.91 -7.29
N MET A 75 -2.43 -0.93 -6.01
CA MET A 75 -1.93 -2.11 -5.32
C MET A 75 -2.98 -2.59 -4.34
N TYR A 76 -3.12 -3.90 -4.20
CA TYR A 76 -4.15 -4.46 -3.32
C TYR A 76 -3.70 -5.76 -2.68
N THR A 77 -4.32 -6.07 -1.54
CA THR A 77 -4.15 -7.36 -0.85
C THR A 77 -5.53 -7.96 -0.63
N ASN A 78 -5.66 -9.24 -0.95
CA ASN A 78 -6.86 -10.01 -0.66
C ASN A 78 -6.98 -10.25 0.85
N ILE A 79 -8.07 -9.77 1.46
CA ILE A 79 -8.39 -9.92 2.88
C ILE A 79 -9.73 -10.66 3.09
N THR A 80 -10.17 -11.44 2.10
CA THR A 80 -11.44 -12.19 2.18
C THR A 80 -11.44 -13.27 3.26
N SER A 81 -10.26 -13.77 3.66
CA SER A 81 -10.14 -14.79 4.71
C SER A 81 -10.89 -14.35 5.98
N ALA A 82 -11.74 -15.24 6.51
CA ALA A 82 -12.48 -15.00 7.74
C ALA A 82 -11.58 -14.82 8.97
N SER A 83 -10.32 -15.29 8.90
CA SER A 83 -9.32 -15.08 9.95
C SER A 83 -8.86 -13.62 10.04
N ILE A 84 -8.90 -12.87 8.94
CA ILE A 84 -8.47 -11.47 8.88
C ILE A 84 -9.65 -10.59 9.33
N LYS A 85 -9.51 -9.99 10.51
CA LYS A 85 -10.43 -9.06 11.16
C LYS A 85 -9.87 -7.64 11.23
N PHE A 86 -8.56 -7.49 11.36
CA PHE A 86 -7.89 -6.21 11.45
C PHE A 86 -6.71 -6.15 10.49
N TYR A 87 -6.57 -5.05 9.76
CA TYR A 87 -5.47 -4.85 8.82
C TYR A 87 -4.93 -3.43 8.88
N GLU A 88 -3.69 -3.24 8.46
CA GLU A 88 -3.06 -1.93 8.32
C GLU A 88 -2.41 -1.85 6.94
N ILE A 89 -2.55 -0.71 6.26
CA ILE A 89 -1.80 -0.40 5.04
C ILE A 89 -0.73 0.63 5.39
N ARG A 90 0.52 0.34 5.04
CA ARG A 90 1.65 1.29 5.11
C ARG A 90 2.17 1.57 3.73
N VAL A 91 2.40 2.85 3.42
CA VAL A 91 3.05 3.29 2.20
C VAL A 91 4.33 4.03 2.60
N ILE A 92 5.47 3.51 2.18
CA ILE A 92 6.78 4.11 2.37
C ILE A 92 7.15 4.78 1.05
N TYR A 93 7.38 6.09 1.07
CA TYR A 93 7.59 6.87 -0.15
C TYR A 93 8.55 8.05 0.11
N PRO A 94 9.23 8.58 -0.91
CA PRO A 94 10.03 9.79 -0.77
C PRO A 94 9.12 10.97 -0.44
N ARG A 95 9.48 11.79 0.56
CA ARG A 95 8.71 13.00 0.89
C ARG A 95 8.64 13.95 -0.32
N SER A 96 7.54 13.89 -1.06
CA SER A 96 7.27 14.70 -2.24
C SER A 96 5.82 15.14 -2.27
N LYS A 97 5.58 16.39 -2.68
CA LYS A 97 4.23 16.92 -2.93
C LYS A 97 3.56 16.31 -4.16
N ASP A 98 4.34 15.64 -5.00
CA ASP A 98 3.87 15.05 -6.26
C ASP A 98 3.33 13.61 -6.07
N ILE A 99 3.41 13.07 -4.85
CA ILE A 99 2.86 11.75 -4.51
C ILE A 99 1.52 11.94 -3.79
N VAL A 100 0.47 11.35 -4.38
CA VAL A 100 -0.88 11.32 -3.80
C VAL A 100 -1.21 9.88 -3.43
N ILE A 101 -1.59 9.66 -2.17
CA ILE A 101 -1.91 8.34 -1.63
C ILE A 101 -3.35 8.32 -1.15
N LYS A 102 -4.10 7.28 -1.53
CA LYS A 102 -5.42 6.97 -0.98
C LYS A 102 -5.51 5.50 -0.67
N CYS A 103 -5.86 5.18 0.56
CA CYS A 103 -6.06 3.82 1.04
C CYS A 103 -7.51 3.60 1.53
N TYR A 104 -8.03 2.39 1.35
CA TYR A 104 -9.34 1.94 1.83
C TYR A 104 -9.41 0.41 1.96
#